data_AF-A0A0M9U382-F1
#
_entry.id   AF-A0A0M9U382-F1
#
_cell.length_a   1.000
_cell.length_b   1.000
_cell.length_c   1.000
_cell.angle_alpha   90.00
_cell.angle_beta   90.00
_cell.angle_gamma   90.00
#
_symmetry.space_group_name_H-M   'P 1'
#
loop_
_entity.id
_entity.type
_entity.pdbx_description
1 polymer ?
#
loop_
_entity_poly.entity_id
_entity_poly.type
_entity_poly.pdbx_seq_one_letter_code
_entity_poly.pdbx_strand_id
1 'polypeptide(L)'
;MKKMNEMHVNAIIVRQWLREWDNVHFADKKHRRIPEPQFFLFTLSALQLRRLSKVYQRKADRPRAQDTSVQRTLEKPRAEEIGRFIHGGYPWSELNENQKKQDEYSDLRMPGWLPTAIVANILPVGAERDGSKLLAENAIRVELVDKSMARLVLPKGFLDDDWNPNVPPLEIIDGQHRLYSFENNEQLDGDFDLPVVAFNNLDFTWQAYLFYTINIKPKKINTSLAYDLYPLLRIQDWLEKAQNGPAVYRETRAQELTEILWSHPESPWRGRINMLGEKRGGDVTQAAFVRSLLTSYVKRGAPIGGLFGDELHTNKGDLLQWNRIKQGAFLIVVWQAIQTVILGMDEPWMRHLRSVIRQESLPLLNANQTDLAFSGPYSLLATDQGVRGVLQVTNDMCFIGADILKLSEWVLDELKSDVINDDAISESVKTLREQPVYPFLEKIARIIAEFDWRASSTPQLDEETRRGQMVYKGSSGYKEMRLQLIRRLCDAKDQEISRIAERLRGVLKY
;
A
#
# COMPACT_ATOMS: atom_id res chain seq x y z
N MET A 1 31.49 -36.80 -17.44
CA MET A 1 31.34 -35.55 -16.64
C MET A 1 32.10 -34.43 -17.33
N LYS A 2 31.41 -33.53 -18.06
CA LYS A 2 32.05 -32.29 -18.55
C LYS A 2 32.35 -31.43 -17.32
N LYS A 3 33.61 -31.07 -17.10
CA LYS A 3 33.96 -29.97 -16.20
C LYS A 3 33.31 -28.71 -16.76
N MET A 4 32.20 -28.25 -16.20
CA MET A 4 31.69 -26.91 -16.50
C MET A 4 32.63 -25.91 -15.87
N ASN A 5 33.31 -25.13 -16.71
CA ASN A 5 34.16 -24.03 -16.27
C ASN A 5 33.32 -22.99 -15.51
N GLU A 6 33.91 -22.35 -14.50
CA GLU A 6 33.31 -21.16 -13.88
C GLU A 6 33.14 -20.08 -14.93
N MET A 7 31.92 -19.55 -15.06
CA MET A 7 31.63 -18.42 -15.92
C MET A 7 31.90 -17.12 -15.18
N HIS A 8 32.51 -16.18 -15.87
CA HIS A 8 32.87 -14.89 -15.30
C HIS A 8 32.44 -13.76 -16.24
N VAL A 9 32.01 -12.65 -15.65
CA VAL A 9 31.66 -11.42 -16.36
C VAL A 9 32.59 -10.32 -15.90
N ASN A 10 33.19 -9.59 -16.84
CA ASN A 10 33.99 -8.42 -16.50
C ASN A 10 33.05 -7.24 -16.23
N ALA A 11 33.32 -6.51 -15.15
CA ALA A 11 32.54 -5.35 -14.74
C ALA A 11 33.45 -4.15 -14.46
N ILE A 12 32.95 -2.97 -14.82
CA ILE A 12 33.58 -1.69 -14.49
C ILE A 12 33.10 -1.27 -13.11
N ILE A 13 34.03 -0.86 -12.26
CA ILE A 13 33.75 -0.29 -10.95
C ILE A 13 33.41 1.19 -11.12
N VAL A 14 32.20 1.58 -10.75
CA VAL A 14 31.73 2.96 -10.79
C VAL A 14 31.69 3.54 -9.38
N ARG A 15 32.36 4.67 -9.18
CA ARG A 15 32.47 5.36 -7.88
C ARG A 15 31.65 6.65 -7.93
N GLN A 16 30.52 6.67 -7.22
CA GLN A 16 29.65 7.85 -7.12
C GLN A 16 29.43 8.28 -5.66
N TRP A 17 30.38 7.95 -4.78
CA TRP A 17 30.37 8.38 -3.39
C TRP A 17 31.16 9.68 -3.22
N LEU A 18 30.45 10.77 -2.93
CA LEU A 18 31.03 12.05 -2.52
C LEU A 18 31.20 12.08 -1.00
N ARG A 19 32.23 12.77 -0.52
CA ARG A 19 32.51 12.91 0.94
C ARG A 19 31.38 13.57 1.72
N GLU A 20 30.54 14.36 1.07
CA GLU A 20 29.37 14.96 1.71
C GLU A 20 28.34 13.93 2.18
N TRP A 21 28.31 12.75 1.54
CA TRP A 21 27.44 11.63 1.95
C TRP A 21 27.85 11.01 3.27
N ASP A 22 29.09 11.20 3.72
CA ASP A 22 29.55 10.75 5.05
C ASP A 22 28.84 11.51 6.18
N ASN A 23 28.20 12.65 5.89
CA ASN A 23 27.41 13.42 6.85
C ASN A 23 25.93 13.02 6.91
N VAL A 24 25.50 12.09 6.06
CA VAL A 24 24.12 11.57 6.08
C VAL A 24 23.93 10.69 7.31
N HIS A 25 22.80 10.84 8.00
CA HIS A 25 22.48 9.99 9.15
C HIS A 25 21.95 8.63 8.68
N PHE A 26 22.83 7.62 8.68
CA PHE A 26 22.48 6.22 8.42
C PHE A 26 21.91 5.56 9.67
N ALA A 27 20.95 4.65 9.48
CA ALA A 27 20.25 4.00 10.59
C ALA A 27 20.00 2.52 10.25
N ASP A 28 20.94 1.66 10.65
CA ASP A 28 20.89 0.21 10.39
C ASP A 28 19.59 -0.42 10.91
N LYS A 29 19.12 -0.01 12.09
CA LYS A 29 17.86 -0.47 12.68
C LYS A 29 16.62 -0.10 11.87
N LYS A 30 16.74 0.81 10.90
CA LYS A 30 15.69 1.21 9.95
C LYS A 30 15.98 0.74 8.52
N HIS A 31 16.87 -0.25 8.33
CA HIS A 31 17.29 -0.74 7.01
C HIS A 31 17.86 0.36 6.10
N ARG A 32 18.55 1.32 6.71
CA ARG A 32 19.29 2.40 6.04
C ARG A 32 20.77 2.30 6.37
N ARG A 33 21.36 1.11 6.20
CA ARG A 33 22.80 0.92 6.35
C ARG A 33 23.56 1.74 5.32
N ILE A 34 24.79 2.13 5.64
CA ILE A 34 25.70 2.78 4.69
C ILE A 34 25.87 1.83 3.50
N PRO A 35 25.45 2.21 2.27
CA PRO A 35 25.67 1.38 1.10
C PRO A 35 27.15 1.40 0.69
N GLU A 36 27.57 0.41 -0.09
CA GLU A 36 28.92 0.40 -0.66
C GLU A 36 29.16 1.67 -1.52
N PRO A 37 30.35 2.31 -1.45
CA PRO A 37 30.63 3.56 -2.16
C PRO A 37 30.80 3.38 -3.68
N GLN A 38 30.61 2.15 -4.16
CA GLN A 38 30.78 1.75 -5.55
C GLN A 38 29.68 0.77 -5.97
N PHE A 39 29.41 0.76 -7.27
CA PHE A 39 28.56 -0.22 -7.94
C PHE A 39 29.21 -0.67 -9.24
N PHE A 40 28.62 -1.65 -9.92
CA PHE A 40 29.22 -2.33 -11.07
C PHE A 40 28.43 -2.07 -12.34
N LEU A 41 29.13 -1.83 -13.44
CA LEU A 41 28.57 -1.72 -14.78
C LEU A 41 29.12 -2.86 -15.66
N PHE A 42 28.23 -3.66 -16.26
CA PHE A 42 28.61 -4.77 -17.14
C PHE A 42 27.50 -5.06 -18.16
N THR A 43 27.76 -5.96 -19.10
CA THR A 43 26.72 -6.51 -19.99
C THR A 43 26.48 -7.97 -19.66
N LEU A 44 25.25 -8.40 -19.83
CA LEU A 44 24.85 -9.80 -19.68
C LEU A 44 23.70 -10.12 -20.64
N SER A 45 23.66 -11.32 -21.18
CA SER A 45 22.56 -11.70 -22.05
C SER A 45 21.24 -11.64 -21.32
N ALA A 46 20.17 -11.22 -21.99
CA ALA A 46 18.86 -11.08 -21.37
C ALA A 46 18.38 -12.40 -20.74
N LEU A 47 18.66 -13.54 -21.40
CA LEU A 47 18.34 -14.88 -20.90
C LEU A 47 19.15 -15.24 -19.65
N GLN A 48 20.45 -14.95 -19.64
CA GLN A 48 21.30 -15.20 -18.46
C GLN A 48 20.88 -14.33 -17.28
N LEU A 49 20.61 -13.05 -17.53
CA LEU A 49 20.14 -12.11 -16.52
C LEU A 49 18.81 -12.58 -15.93
N ARG A 50 17.87 -13.02 -16.78
CA ARG A 50 16.58 -13.56 -16.34
C ARG A 50 16.71 -14.87 -15.57
N ARG A 51 17.67 -15.74 -15.90
CA ARG A 51 17.92 -16.94 -15.10
C ARG A 51 18.47 -16.55 -13.72
N LEU A 52 19.48 -15.69 -13.67
CA LEU A 52 20.12 -15.24 -12.42
C LEU A 52 19.23 -14.35 -11.55
N SER A 53 18.19 -13.75 -12.13
CA SER A 53 17.18 -12.99 -11.39
C SER A 53 15.82 -13.64 -11.51
N LYS A 54 15.29 -14.19 -10.43
CA LYS A 54 13.86 -14.49 -10.38
C LYS A 54 13.16 -13.17 -10.05
N VAL A 55 12.44 -12.58 -11.01
CA VAL A 55 11.26 -11.80 -10.59
C VAL A 55 10.27 -12.85 -10.16
N TYR A 56 9.93 -12.81 -8.88
CA TYR A 56 8.87 -13.62 -8.33
C TYR A 56 7.61 -13.34 -9.17
N GLN A 57 7.28 -14.24 -10.09
CA GLN A 57 5.89 -14.41 -10.46
C GLN A 57 5.25 -14.92 -9.17
N ARG A 58 4.52 -14.02 -8.50
CA ARG A 58 3.82 -14.33 -7.25
C ARG A 58 3.21 -15.72 -7.36
N LYS A 59 3.72 -16.66 -6.56
CA LYS A 59 2.93 -17.83 -6.21
C LYS A 59 1.96 -17.35 -5.15
N ALA A 60 0.68 -17.55 -5.38
CA ALA A 60 -0.42 -17.07 -4.55
C ALA A 60 -0.31 -17.51 -3.08
N ASP A 61 0.53 -18.50 -2.80
CA ASP A 61 0.50 -19.27 -1.58
C ASP A 61 1.37 -18.67 -0.44
N ARG A 62 1.85 -17.41 -0.54
CA ARG A 62 2.79 -16.84 0.46
C ARG A 62 2.54 -15.37 0.87
N PRO A 63 2.74 -15.03 2.16
CA PRO A 63 2.46 -13.71 2.71
C PRO A 63 3.52 -12.63 2.44
N ARG A 64 3.06 -11.45 1.97
CA ARG A 64 3.86 -10.23 1.67
C ARG A 64 4.81 -9.75 2.77
N ALA A 65 4.52 -10.05 4.05
CA ALA A 65 5.41 -9.68 5.16
C ALA A 65 6.81 -10.33 5.06
N GLN A 66 6.97 -11.35 4.21
CA GLN A 66 8.23 -12.04 3.94
C GLN A 66 8.88 -11.62 2.61
N ASP A 67 8.19 -10.81 1.79
CA ASP A 67 8.61 -10.38 0.47
C ASP A 67 9.27 -8.99 0.55
N THR A 68 10.59 -8.96 0.50
CA THR A 68 11.39 -7.72 0.58
C THR A 68 11.64 -7.08 -0.78
N SER A 69 11.00 -7.56 -1.85
CA SER A 69 11.30 -7.12 -3.21
C SER A 69 10.59 -5.79 -3.56
N VAL A 70 11.35 -4.82 -4.07
CA VAL A 70 10.87 -3.50 -4.54
C VAL A 70 10.25 -3.57 -5.95
N GLN A 71 10.10 -4.78 -6.49
CA GLN A 71 9.71 -5.04 -7.87
C GLN A 71 8.23 -4.72 -8.11
N ARG A 72 7.91 -4.14 -9.28
CA ARG A 72 6.49 -3.96 -9.67
C ARG A 72 5.89 -5.31 -10.03
N THR A 73 4.58 -5.43 -9.92
CA THR A 73 3.86 -6.51 -10.59
C THR A 73 4.07 -6.41 -12.10
N LEU A 74 4.41 -7.54 -12.72
CA LEU A 74 4.68 -7.61 -14.15
C LEU A 74 3.39 -7.33 -14.95
N GLU A 75 3.33 -6.21 -15.67
CA GLU A 75 2.25 -5.93 -16.61
C GLU A 75 2.47 -6.76 -17.90
N LYS A 76 1.76 -7.88 -18.04
CA LYS A 76 1.85 -8.75 -19.24
C LYS A 76 1.72 -7.98 -20.56
N PRO A 77 0.74 -7.07 -20.76
CA PRO A 77 0.59 -6.36 -22.02
C PRO A 77 1.82 -5.51 -22.39
N ARG A 78 2.47 -4.92 -21.38
CA ARG A 78 3.65 -4.09 -21.55
C ARG A 78 4.90 -4.92 -21.87
N ALA A 79 5.05 -6.09 -21.23
CA ALA A 79 6.12 -7.02 -21.56
C ALA A 79 5.97 -7.56 -22.99
N GLU A 80 4.75 -7.91 -23.40
CA GLU A 80 4.43 -8.36 -24.76
C GLU A 80 4.70 -7.25 -25.81
N GLU A 81 4.36 -6.00 -25.50
CA GLU A 81 4.66 -4.85 -26.35
C GLU A 81 6.16 -4.67 -26.55
N ILE A 82 6.95 -4.75 -25.47
CA ILE A 82 8.42 -4.70 -25.55
C ILE A 82 8.96 -5.90 -26.34
N GLY A 83 8.37 -7.09 -26.20
CA GLY A 83 8.72 -8.27 -27.00
C GLY A 83 8.53 -8.02 -28.49
N ARG A 84 7.37 -7.46 -28.89
CA ARG A 84 7.13 -7.05 -30.29
C ARG A 84 8.14 -6.01 -30.77
N PHE A 85 8.49 -5.05 -29.90
CA PHE A 85 9.50 -4.04 -30.21
C PHE A 85 10.89 -4.63 -30.43
N ILE A 86 11.34 -5.61 -29.64
CA ILE A 86 12.64 -6.26 -29.80
C ILE A 86 12.80 -6.89 -31.20
N HIS A 87 11.75 -7.57 -31.69
CA HIS A 87 11.79 -8.30 -32.97
C HIS A 87 11.56 -7.44 -34.21
N GLY A 88 10.97 -6.26 -34.04
CA GLY A 88 10.47 -5.47 -35.18
C GLY A 88 10.74 -3.97 -35.13
N GLY A 89 11.10 -3.41 -33.97
CA GLY A 89 11.27 -1.98 -33.75
C GLY A 89 10.00 -1.17 -33.96
N TYR A 90 10.09 0.14 -33.74
CA TYR A 90 9.00 1.09 -34.03
C TYR A 90 9.19 1.67 -35.45
N PRO A 91 8.13 1.83 -36.26
CA PRO A 91 6.70 1.65 -35.92
C PRO A 91 6.14 0.23 -36.15
N TRP A 92 6.91 -0.70 -36.72
CA TRP A 92 6.43 -2.05 -37.05
C TRP A 92 5.81 -2.82 -35.87
N SER A 93 6.31 -2.62 -34.66
CA SER A 93 5.82 -3.28 -33.44
C SER A 93 4.38 -2.90 -33.06
N GLU A 94 3.84 -1.79 -33.59
CA GLU A 94 2.46 -1.33 -33.35
C GLU A 94 1.46 -1.83 -34.41
N LEU A 95 1.95 -2.42 -35.50
CA LEU A 95 1.09 -2.96 -36.55
C LEU A 95 0.31 -4.18 -36.06
N ASN A 96 -0.91 -4.33 -36.56
CA ASN A 96 -1.69 -5.55 -36.35
C ASN A 96 -1.21 -6.69 -37.28
N GLU A 97 -1.61 -7.93 -36.98
CA GLU A 97 -1.16 -9.11 -37.71
C GLU A 97 -1.57 -9.15 -39.19
N ASN A 98 -2.63 -8.43 -39.58
CA ASN A 98 -3.03 -8.33 -40.98
C ASN A 98 -2.14 -7.34 -41.75
N GLN A 99 -1.74 -6.23 -41.11
CA GLN A 99 -0.80 -5.27 -41.68
C GLN A 99 0.60 -5.86 -41.85
N LYS A 100 1.09 -6.61 -40.86
CA LYS A 100 2.42 -7.28 -40.93
C LYS A 100 2.57 -8.30 -42.07
N LYS A 101 1.45 -8.80 -42.61
CA LYS A 101 1.43 -9.75 -43.73
C LYS A 101 1.43 -9.08 -45.10
N GLN A 102 1.24 -7.76 -45.15
CA GLN A 102 1.24 -7.01 -46.40
C GLN A 102 2.65 -6.48 -46.67
N ASP A 103 3.16 -6.75 -47.87
CA ASP A 103 4.51 -6.37 -48.29
C ASP A 103 4.75 -4.85 -48.20
N GLU A 104 3.68 -4.04 -48.31
CA GLU A 104 3.74 -2.57 -48.27
C GLU A 104 4.21 -1.99 -46.94
N TYR A 105 4.17 -2.76 -45.84
CA TYR A 105 4.66 -2.30 -44.53
C TYR A 105 6.04 -2.86 -44.17
N SER A 106 6.59 -3.79 -44.97
CA SER A 106 7.81 -4.54 -44.64
C SER A 106 9.04 -3.64 -44.42
N ASP A 107 9.02 -2.45 -45.02
CA ASP A 107 10.02 -1.38 -44.90
C ASP A 107 9.96 -0.64 -43.54
N LEU A 108 8.89 -0.81 -42.75
CA LEU A 108 8.75 -0.20 -41.42
C LEU A 108 9.50 -0.96 -40.31
N ARG A 109 10.11 -2.11 -40.62
CA ARG A 109 10.85 -2.91 -39.65
C ARG A 109 12.17 -2.21 -39.28
N MET A 110 12.37 -2.01 -37.98
CA MET A 110 13.54 -1.32 -37.41
C MET A 110 14.20 -2.17 -36.30
N PRO A 111 15.47 -1.91 -35.94
CA PRO A 111 16.08 -2.57 -34.80
C PRO A 111 15.40 -2.23 -33.47
N GLY A 112 15.08 -3.24 -32.67
CA GLY A 112 14.48 -3.10 -31.34
C GLY A 112 15.50 -2.90 -30.21
N TRP A 113 16.28 -1.83 -30.25
CA TRP A 113 17.34 -1.61 -29.25
C TRP A 113 16.81 -1.18 -27.87
N LEU A 114 17.37 -1.78 -26.82
CA LEU A 114 17.09 -1.42 -25.42
C LEU A 114 18.36 -0.83 -24.77
N PRO A 115 18.69 0.45 -25.03
CA PRO A 115 19.95 1.06 -24.60
C PRO A 115 20.01 1.38 -23.10
N THR A 116 18.86 1.37 -22.42
CA THR A 116 18.75 1.71 -21.01
C THR A 116 19.23 0.52 -20.16
N ALA A 117 19.98 0.79 -19.10
CA ALA A 117 20.47 -0.26 -18.21
C ALA A 117 19.34 -0.92 -17.41
N ILE A 118 19.49 -2.20 -17.11
CA ILE A 118 18.79 -2.89 -16.02
C ILE A 118 19.49 -2.52 -14.72
N VAL A 119 18.72 -2.11 -13.72
CA VAL A 119 19.27 -1.81 -12.40
C VAL A 119 19.01 -3.01 -11.50
N ALA A 120 20.06 -3.56 -10.89
CA ALA A 120 19.98 -4.75 -10.06
C ALA A 120 20.73 -4.59 -8.74
N ASN A 121 20.46 -5.48 -7.80
CA ASN A 121 21.18 -5.65 -6.56
C ASN A 121 21.73 -7.08 -6.48
N ILE A 122 23.02 -7.22 -6.22
CA ILE A 122 23.69 -8.50 -5.96
C ILE A 122 23.47 -8.84 -4.48
N LEU A 123 22.86 -9.99 -4.24
CA LEU A 123 22.57 -10.46 -2.89
C LEU A 123 23.79 -11.12 -2.24
N PRO A 124 24.07 -10.83 -0.95
CA PRO A 124 25.13 -11.52 -0.22
C PRO A 124 24.72 -12.96 0.12
N VAL A 125 25.72 -13.82 0.32
CA VAL A 125 25.50 -15.18 0.85
C VAL A 125 24.73 -15.11 2.17
N GLY A 126 23.72 -15.95 2.32
CA GLY A 126 22.86 -15.99 3.50
C GLY A 126 21.76 -14.93 3.53
N ALA A 127 21.63 -14.09 2.49
CA ALA A 127 20.48 -13.20 2.32
C ALA A 127 19.17 -14.01 2.41
N GLU A 128 18.27 -13.56 3.26
CA GLU A 128 17.00 -14.24 3.51
C GLU A 128 15.88 -13.57 2.70
N ARG A 129 15.12 -14.39 1.96
CA ARG A 129 13.92 -14.02 1.19
C ARG A 129 12.90 -15.12 1.35
N ASP A 130 11.65 -14.77 1.69
CA ASP A 130 10.57 -15.74 1.84
C ASP A 130 10.93 -16.94 2.74
N GLY A 131 11.61 -16.67 3.85
CA GLY A 131 12.09 -17.69 4.80
C GLY A 131 13.18 -18.63 4.27
N SER A 132 13.69 -18.39 3.07
CA SER A 132 14.76 -19.14 2.41
C SER A 132 16.03 -18.31 2.35
N LYS A 133 17.20 -18.96 2.39
CA LYS A 133 18.50 -18.28 2.34
C LYS A 133 19.23 -18.52 1.02
N LEU A 134 19.90 -17.49 0.52
CA LEU A 134 20.81 -17.63 -0.63
C LEU A 134 22.00 -18.50 -0.23
N LEU A 135 22.10 -19.67 -0.87
CA LEU A 135 23.21 -20.60 -0.70
C LEU A 135 24.47 -20.08 -1.41
N ALA A 136 25.64 -20.37 -0.84
CA ALA A 136 26.93 -19.90 -1.38
C ALA A 136 27.19 -20.38 -2.82
N GLU A 137 26.76 -21.58 -3.18
CA GLU A 137 26.86 -22.15 -4.53
C GLU A 137 26.04 -21.41 -5.59
N ASN A 138 24.97 -20.73 -5.15
CA ASN A 138 24.05 -19.97 -6.00
C ASN A 138 24.34 -18.46 -5.99
N ALA A 139 25.34 -18.00 -5.22
CA ALA A 139 25.68 -16.60 -5.09
C ALA A 139 26.63 -16.12 -6.19
N ILE A 140 26.48 -14.87 -6.60
CA ILE A 140 27.48 -14.20 -7.44
C ILE A 140 28.61 -13.72 -6.53
N ARG A 141 29.85 -14.07 -6.86
CA ARG A 141 31.02 -13.53 -6.16
C ARG A 141 31.59 -12.35 -6.92
N VAL A 142 31.96 -11.30 -6.20
CA VAL A 142 32.65 -10.15 -6.78
C VAL A 142 34.14 -10.25 -6.43
N GLU A 143 34.98 -10.34 -7.46
CA GLU A 143 36.44 -10.35 -7.33
C GLU A 143 37.01 -9.07 -7.91
N LEU A 144 37.71 -8.27 -7.11
CA LEU A 144 38.38 -7.08 -7.61
C LEU A 144 39.60 -7.50 -8.44
N VAL A 145 39.63 -7.06 -9.70
CA VAL A 145 40.79 -7.28 -10.58
C VAL A 145 41.80 -6.16 -10.37
N ASP A 146 41.32 -4.91 -10.34
CA ASP A 146 42.10 -3.72 -10.01
C ASP A 146 41.21 -2.60 -9.43
N LYS A 147 41.70 -1.35 -9.43
CA LYS A 147 40.97 -0.19 -8.88
C LYS A 147 39.72 0.21 -9.68
N SER A 148 39.64 -0.19 -10.94
CA SER A 148 38.60 0.17 -11.93
C SER A 148 37.82 -1.02 -12.47
N MET A 149 38.32 -2.25 -12.29
CA MET A 149 37.74 -3.47 -12.84
C MET A 149 37.45 -4.50 -11.76
N ALA A 150 36.30 -5.15 -11.88
CA ALA A 150 35.90 -6.30 -11.10
C ALA A 150 35.52 -7.46 -12.03
N ARG A 151 35.56 -8.67 -11.49
CA ARG A 151 35.11 -9.89 -12.13
C ARG A 151 33.97 -10.46 -11.30
N LEU A 152 32.80 -10.60 -11.92
CA LEU A 152 31.65 -11.26 -11.33
C LEU A 152 31.72 -12.74 -11.68
N VAL A 153 31.91 -13.59 -10.67
CA VAL A 153 31.87 -15.04 -10.81
C VAL A 153 30.43 -15.50 -10.68
N LEU A 154 29.89 -16.08 -11.76
CA LEU A 154 28.52 -16.56 -11.80
C LEU A 154 28.41 -17.97 -11.17
N PRO A 155 27.24 -18.33 -10.60
CA PRO A 155 27.01 -19.66 -10.04
C PRO A 155 27.29 -20.79 -11.04
N LYS A 156 27.87 -21.89 -10.57
CA LYS A 156 28.04 -23.08 -11.42
C LYS A 156 26.68 -23.67 -11.76
N GLY A 157 26.53 -24.11 -13.01
CA GLY A 157 25.30 -24.77 -13.44
C GLY A 157 24.10 -23.84 -13.63
N PHE A 158 24.25 -22.51 -13.55
CA PHE A 158 23.10 -21.59 -13.74
C PHE A 158 22.48 -21.63 -15.15
N LEU A 159 23.20 -22.24 -16.10
CA LEU A 159 22.73 -22.51 -17.46
C LEU A 159 22.07 -23.90 -17.60
N ASP A 160 22.05 -24.71 -16.55
CA ASP A 160 21.38 -26.01 -16.57
C ASP A 160 19.87 -25.79 -16.38
N ASP A 161 19.04 -26.60 -17.06
CA ASP A 161 17.58 -26.42 -17.07
C ASP A 161 16.93 -26.76 -15.71
N ASP A 162 17.62 -27.54 -14.87
CA ASP A 162 17.22 -27.89 -13.51
C ASP A 162 17.70 -26.87 -12.46
N TRP A 163 18.48 -25.86 -12.85
CA TRP A 163 18.93 -24.82 -11.93
C TRP A 163 17.80 -23.86 -11.57
N ASN A 164 17.32 -23.99 -10.33
CA ASN A 164 16.22 -23.18 -9.80
C ASN A 164 16.45 -22.89 -8.32
N PRO A 165 17.29 -21.90 -7.98
CA PRO A 165 17.60 -21.60 -6.59
C PRO A 165 16.37 -21.06 -5.86
N ASN A 166 16.26 -21.37 -4.57
CA ASN A 166 15.18 -20.84 -3.72
C ASN A 166 15.24 -19.31 -3.63
N VAL A 167 16.45 -18.75 -3.53
CA VAL A 167 16.72 -17.32 -3.59
C VAL A 167 17.69 -17.07 -4.75
N PRO A 168 17.31 -16.29 -5.78
CA PRO A 168 18.22 -15.95 -6.87
C PRO A 168 19.33 -14.99 -6.40
N PRO A 169 20.51 -14.96 -7.03
CA PRO A 169 21.59 -14.05 -6.65
C PRO A 169 21.37 -12.58 -7.02
N LEU A 170 20.46 -12.28 -7.95
CA LEU A 170 20.14 -10.92 -8.38
C LEU A 170 18.69 -10.53 -8.06
N GLU A 171 18.52 -9.33 -7.50
CA GLU A 171 17.24 -8.65 -7.41
C GLU A 171 17.18 -7.52 -8.42
N ILE A 172 16.22 -7.55 -9.34
CA ILE A 172 15.99 -6.43 -10.25
C ILE A 172 15.34 -5.29 -9.47
N ILE A 173 15.92 -4.10 -9.55
CA ILE A 173 15.37 -2.85 -9.01
C ILE A 173 14.56 -2.17 -10.12
N ASP A 174 15.14 -1.97 -11.31
CA ASP A 174 14.47 -1.35 -12.46
C ASP A 174 14.76 -2.10 -13.76
N GLY A 175 13.79 -2.09 -14.69
CA GLY A 175 13.92 -2.75 -15.99
C GLY A 175 13.28 -4.13 -16.08
N GLN A 176 12.57 -4.57 -15.06
CA GLN A 176 11.84 -5.85 -15.04
C GLN A 176 10.98 -6.13 -16.28
N HIS A 177 10.20 -5.17 -16.80
CA HIS A 177 9.37 -5.40 -18.01
C HIS A 177 10.23 -5.66 -19.25
N ARG A 178 11.42 -5.06 -19.32
CA ARG A 178 12.41 -5.26 -20.38
C ARG A 178 13.09 -6.62 -20.27
N LEU A 179 13.27 -7.12 -19.05
CA LEU A 179 13.83 -8.45 -18.84
C LEU A 179 12.81 -9.57 -19.10
N TYR A 180 11.53 -9.30 -18.85
CA TYR A 180 10.44 -10.28 -18.96
C TYR A 180 9.73 -10.29 -20.31
N SER A 181 10.08 -9.39 -21.22
CA SER A 181 9.69 -9.49 -22.62
C SER A 181 10.33 -10.68 -23.31
N PHE A 182 11.43 -11.20 -22.76
CA PHE A 182 12.07 -12.41 -23.22
C PHE A 182 11.37 -13.62 -22.60
N GLU A 183 10.98 -14.65 -23.35
CA GLU A 183 10.45 -15.92 -22.81
C GLU A 183 11.60 -16.90 -22.44
N ASN A 184 11.36 -17.82 -21.48
CA ASN A 184 12.44 -18.68 -20.95
C ASN A 184 12.95 -19.66 -22.00
N ASN A 185 12.11 -19.95 -23.00
CA ASN A 185 12.37 -20.83 -24.13
C ASN A 185 12.44 -20.05 -25.45
N GLU A 186 12.54 -18.72 -25.39
CA GLU A 186 12.66 -17.91 -26.60
C GLU A 186 14.01 -18.20 -27.26
N GLN A 187 13.96 -18.84 -28.43
CA GLN A 187 15.13 -18.96 -29.28
C GLN A 187 15.33 -17.63 -29.99
N LEU A 188 16.18 -16.79 -29.40
CA LEU A 188 16.73 -15.64 -30.10
C LEU A 188 17.76 -16.14 -31.11
N ASP A 189 17.61 -15.76 -32.38
CA ASP A 189 18.61 -15.98 -33.41
C ASP A 189 19.69 -14.88 -33.30
N GLY A 190 20.61 -15.05 -32.34
CA GLY A 190 21.71 -14.13 -32.05
C GLY A 190 21.86 -13.78 -30.56
N ASP A 191 22.93 -13.03 -30.25
CA ASP A 191 23.20 -12.54 -28.89
C ASP A 191 22.44 -11.23 -28.62
N PHE A 192 21.66 -11.19 -27.53
CA PHE A 192 20.97 -9.97 -27.07
C PHE A 192 21.41 -9.63 -25.64
N ASP A 193 22.43 -8.79 -25.53
CA ASP A 193 23.00 -8.33 -24.27
C ASP A 193 22.30 -7.06 -23.77
N LEU A 194 22.07 -7.01 -22.46
CA LEU A 194 21.55 -5.84 -21.77
C LEU A 194 22.65 -5.18 -20.94
N PRO A 195 22.76 -3.84 -20.94
CA PRO A 195 23.59 -3.14 -19.98
C PRO A 195 23.00 -3.32 -18.57
N VAL A 196 23.85 -3.59 -17.59
CA VAL A 196 23.46 -3.83 -16.19
C VAL A 196 24.24 -2.91 -15.27
N VAL A 197 23.51 -2.19 -14.42
CA VAL A 197 24.02 -1.44 -13.28
C VAL A 197 23.67 -2.23 -12.02
N ALA A 198 24.66 -2.85 -11.38
CA ALA A 198 24.45 -3.68 -10.20
C ALA A 198 25.06 -3.05 -8.95
N PHE A 199 24.22 -2.81 -7.94
CA PHE A 199 24.64 -2.51 -6.58
C PHE A 199 24.98 -3.80 -5.84
N ASN A 200 25.79 -3.71 -4.79
CA ASN A 200 26.18 -4.87 -4.00
C ASN A 200 25.61 -4.76 -2.59
N ASN A 201 24.82 -5.75 -2.20
CA ASN A 201 24.24 -5.86 -0.85
C ASN A 201 23.50 -4.58 -0.41
N LEU A 202 22.71 -4.00 -1.30
CA LEU A 202 21.94 -2.80 -1.03
C LEU A 202 20.68 -3.12 -0.21
N ASP A 203 20.50 -2.44 0.92
CA ASP A 203 19.30 -2.60 1.75
C ASP A 203 18.03 -2.24 0.97
N PHE A 204 16.91 -2.93 1.25
CA PHE A 204 15.66 -2.76 0.50
C PHE A 204 15.14 -1.31 0.50
N THR A 205 15.38 -0.54 1.58
CA THR A 205 14.95 0.86 1.64
C THR A 205 15.74 1.75 0.67
N TRP A 206 17.01 1.42 0.42
CA TRP A 206 17.81 2.09 -0.61
C TRP A 206 17.43 1.62 -2.02
N GLN A 207 17.08 0.35 -2.20
CA GLN A 207 16.50 -0.12 -3.46
C GLN A 207 15.21 0.65 -3.80
N ALA A 208 14.33 0.86 -2.82
CA ALA A 208 13.11 1.67 -2.98
C ALA A 208 13.43 3.13 -3.31
N TYR A 209 14.43 3.72 -2.66
CA TYR A 209 14.93 5.06 -2.96
C TYR A 209 15.44 5.17 -4.40
N LEU A 210 16.27 4.23 -4.86
CA LEU A 210 16.79 4.21 -6.23
C LEU A 210 15.65 4.08 -7.23
N PHE A 211 14.74 3.13 -7.02
CA PHE A 211 13.58 2.96 -7.86
C PHE A 211 12.78 4.26 -7.98
N TYR A 212 12.49 4.90 -6.85
CA TYR A 212 11.73 6.16 -6.79
C TYR A 212 12.45 7.28 -7.54
N THR A 213 13.74 7.47 -7.28
CA THR A 213 14.53 8.56 -7.86
C THR A 213 14.75 8.40 -9.36
N ILE A 214 14.95 7.17 -9.84
CA ILE A 214 15.07 6.86 -11.27
C ILE A 214 13.77 7.18 -12.01
N ASN A 215 12.62 6.84 -11.44
CA ASN A 215 11.36 6.83 -12.18
C ASN A 215 10.42 8.03 -11.94
N ILE A 216 10.56 8.79 -10.85
CA ILE A 216 9.60 9.87 -10.51
C ILE A 216 10.18 11.26 -10.73
N LYS A 217 11.49 11.48 -10.50
CA LYS A 217 12.12 12.80 -10.75
C LYS A 217 12.12 13.20 -12.24
N PRO A 218 12.31 12.28 -13.20
CA PRO A 218 11.99 12.52 -14.61
C PRO A 218 10.58 11.96 -14.92
N LYS A 219 9.62 12.82 -15.26
CA LYS A 219 8.17 12.51 -15.38
C LYS A 219 7.79 11.16 -16.03
N LYS A 220 6.67 10.62 -15.51
CA LYS A 220 5.78 9.51 -15.93
C LYS A 220 6.06 8.12 -15.34
N ILE A 221 5.67 7.92 -14.08
CA ILE A 221 4.89 6.73 -13.70
C ILE A 221 3.46 7.15 -13.35
N ASN A 222 2.50 6.26 -13.56
CA ASN A 222 1.19 6.28 -12.92
C ASN A 222 1.34 6.53 -11.41
N THR A 223 0.67 7.56 -10.90
CA THR A 223 0.71 7.98 -9.50
C THR A 223 0.44 6.82 -8.54
N SER A 224 -0.33 5.81 -8.95
CA SER A 224 -0.61 4.58 -8.18
C SER A 224 0.62 3.77 -7.80
N LEU A 225 1.63 3.62 -8.67
CA LEU A 225 2.83 2.83 -8.32
C LEU A 225 3.76 3.58 -7.36
N ALA A 226 3.82 4.91 -7.49
CA ALA A 226 4.47 5.74 -6.48
C ALA A 226 3.78 5.60 -5.11
N TYR A 227 2.47 5.36 -5.12
CA TYR A 227 1.67 5.15 -3.92
C TYR A 227 1.85 3.76 -3.29
N ASP A 228 2.15 2.73 -4.07
CA ASP A 228 2.43 1.38 -3.56
C ASP A 228 3.82 1.24 -2.93
N LEU A 229 4.77 2.09 -3.35
CA LEU A 229 6.12 2.16 -2.77
C LEU A 229 6.20 3.10 -1.57
N TYR A 230 5.20 3.95 -1.36
CA TYR A 230 5.17 4.88 -0.25
C TYR A 230 5.30 4.21 1.13
N PRO A 231 4.67 3.05 1.43
CA PRO A 231 4.89 2.35 2.69
C PRO A 231 6.35 2.03 3.00
N LEU A 232 7.19 1.83 1.96
CA LEU A 232 8.63 1.59 2.07
C LEU A 232 9.44 2.90 2.12
N LEU A 233 9.00 3.93 1.40
CA LEU A 233 9.66 5.23 1.32
C LEU A 233 9.38 6.14 2.52
N ARG A 234 8.29 5.92 3.25
CA ARG A 234 7.88 6.74 4.41
C ARG A 234 8.80 6.58 5.64
N ILE A 235 9.79 5.68 5.60
CA ILE A 235 10.86 5.54 6.60
C ILE A 235 11.93 6.63 6.40
N GLN A 236 11.95 7.27 5.23
CA GLN A 236 12.98 8.21 4.83
C GLN A 236 12.67 9.65 5.27
N ASP A 237 13.44 10.16 6.24
CA ASP A 237 13.28 11.51 6.84
C ASP A 237 13.40 12.65 5.80
N TRP A 238 14.04 12.43 4.65
CA TRP A 238 14.19 13.43 3.60
C TRP A 238 12.91 13.64 2.78
N LEU A 239 12.07 12.60 2.65
CA LEU A 239 10.79 12.68 1.96
C LEU A 239 9.89 13.69 2.68
N GLU A 240 9.96 13.71 4.02
CA GLU A 240 9.20 14.58 4.93
C GLU A 240 9.56 16.06 4.85
N LYS A 241 10.84 16.36 4.62
CA LYS A 241 11.37 17.73 4.57
C LYS A 241 11.32 18.34 3.17
N ALA A 242 10.95 17.55 2.16
CA ALA A 242 10.81 18.03 0.79
C ALA A 242 9.60 18.96 0.67
N GLN A 243 9.82 20.16 0.11
CA GLN A 243 8.88 21.30 0.07
C GLN A 243 7.45 20.96 -0.42
N ASN A 244 7.25 19.89 -1.20
CA ASN A 244 5.96 19.48 -1.77
C ASN A 244 5.64 17.96 -1.64
N GLY A 245 6.44 17.15 -0.96
CA GLY A 245 6.35 15.67 -1.05
C GLY A 245 5.28 14.98 -0.18
N PRO A 246 5.26 15.19 1.15
CA PRO A 246 4.42 14.41 2.08
C PRO A 246 2.99 14.89 2.23
N ALA A 247 2.77 16.21 2.12
CA ALA A 247 1.44 16.80 2.33
C ALA A 247 0.49 16.43 1.19
N VAL A 248 0.95 16.62 -0.05
CA VAL A 248 0.21 16.24 -1.27
C VAL A 248 -0.11 14.75 -1.26
N TYR A 249 0.83 13.89 -0.90
CA TYR A 249 0.59 12.44 -0.86
C TYR A 249 -0.49 12.04 0.15
N ARG A 250 -0.43 12.54 1.39
CA ARG A 250 -1.41 12.17 2.42
C ARG A 250 -2.81 12.65 2.05
N GLU A 251 -2.90 13.84 1.46
CA GLU A 251 -4.14 14.39 0.94
C GLU A 251 -4.68 13.53 -0.21
N THR A 252 -3.84 13.16 -1.19
CA THR A 252 -4.27 12.29 -2.29
C THR A 252 -4.69 10.91 -1.79
N ARG A 253 -3.95 10.31 -0.85
CA ARG A 253 -4.35 9.02 -0.26
C ARG A 253 -5.69 9.11 0.45
N ALA A 254 -5.89 10.15 1.25
CA ALA A 254 -7.17 10.38 1.93
C ALA A 254 -8.31 10.63 0.93
N GLN A 255 -8.04 11.32 -0.18
CA GLN A 255 -8.98 11.51 -1.28
C GLN A 255 -9.37 10.18 -1.92
N GLU A 256 -8.39 9.35 -2.31
CA GLU A 256 -8.63 8.04 -2.93
C GLU A 256 -9.43 7.10 -2.02
N LEU A 257 -9.12 7.09 -0.71
CA LEU A 257 -9.89 6.31 0.26
C LEU A 257 -11.33 6.83 0.41
N THR A 258 -11.51 8.15 0.33
CA THR A 258 -12.84 8.77 0.32
C THR A 258 -13.62 8.38 -0.93
N GLU A 259 -12.97 8.35 -2.09
CA GLU A 259 -13.55 7.90 -3.35
C GLU A 259 -13.97 6.43 -3.29
N ILE A 260 -13.13 5.53 -2.75
CA ILE A 260 -13.49 4.12 -2.53
C ILE A 260 -14.73 4.01 -1.63
N LEU A 261 -14.78 4.72 -0.51
CA LEU A 261 -15.93 4.71 0.38
C LEU A 261 -17.20 5.27 -0.29
N TRP A 262 -17.05 6.20 -1.23
CA TRP A 262 -18.18 6.79 -1.95
C TRP A 262 -18.68 5.92 -3.12
N SER A 263 -17.80 5.25 -3.85
CA SER A 263 -18.17 4.51 -5.06
C SER A 263 -18.49 3.04 -4.79
N HIS A 264 -17.79 2.39 -3.85
CA HIS A 264 -17.81 0.94 -3.73
C HIS A 264 -19.19 0.38 -3.32
N PRO A 265 -19.69 -0.68 -3.98
CA PRO A 265 -21.02 -1.26 -3.71
C PRO A 265 -21.26 -1.68 -2.26
N GLU A 266 -20.26 -2.26 -1.61
CA GLU A 266 -20.36 -2.73 -0.22
C GLU A 266 -20.17 -1.62 0.84
N SER A 267 -19.83 -0.39 0.43
CA SER A 267 -19.58 0.69 1.36
C SER A 267 -20.90 1.27 1.93
N PRO A 268 -21.03 1.41 3.26
CA PRO A 268 -22.16 2.12 3.88
C PRO A 268 -22.25 3.61 3.50
N TRP A 269 -21.17 4.17 2.93
CA TRP A 269 -21.08 5.54 2.45
C TRP A 269 -21.34 5.70 0.94
N ARG A 270 -21.73 4.61 0.26
CA ARG A 270 -21.95 4.61 -1.18
C ARG A 270 -22.95 5.70 -1.60
N GLY A 271 -22.48 6.65 -2.40
CA GLY A 271 -23.29 7.78 -2.88
C GLY A 271 -23.72 8.78 -1.79
N ARG A 272 -23.18 8.68 -0.57
CA ARG A 272 -23.58 9.51 0.59
C ARG A 272 -22.55 10.59 0.96
N ILE A 273 -21.41 10.60 0.31
CA ILE A 273 -20.40 11.66 0.43
C ILE A 273 -20.64 12.71 -0.66
N ASN A 274 -20.68 13.99 -0.28
CA ASN A 274 -20.82 15.10 -1.22
C ASN A 274 -19.49 15.36 -1.93
N MET A 275 -19.33 14.75 -3.12
CA MET A 275 -18.12 14.85 -3.93
C MET A 275 -18.03 16.15 -4.73
N LEU A 276 -19.17 16.77 -5.07
CA LEU A 276 -19.24 17.93 -5.98
C LEU A 276 -19.53 19.26 -5.26
N GLY A 277 -19.67 19.24 -3.93
CA GLY A 277 -19.97 20.43 -3.13
C GLY A 277 -21.38 20.99 -3.35
N GLU A 278 -22.30 20.19 -3.88
CA GLU A 278 -23.66 20.60 -4.19
C GLU A 278 -24.51 20.75 -2.92
N LYS A 279 -25.43 21.72 -2.88
CA LYS A 279 -26.32 21.96 -1.72
C LYS A 279 -27.28 20.81 -1.40
N ARG A 280 -27.39 19.79 -2.27
CA ARG A 280 -28.28 18.63 -2.14
C ARG A 280 -27.58 17.27 -2.21
N GLY A 281 -26.25 17.23 -2.32
CA GLY A 281 -25.50 15.99 -2.36
C GLY A 281 -24.92 15.65 -1.00
N GLY A 282 -25.11 14.42 -0.51
CA GLY A 282 -24.36 13.78 0.59
C GLY A 282 -24.48 14.37 2.00
N ASP A 283 -24.44 13.48 3.00
CA ASP A 283 -24.56 13.84 4.41
C ASP A 283 -23.29 14.58 4.92
N VAL A 284 -22.13 14.29 4.31
CA VAL A 284 -20.81 14.86 4.66
C VAL A 284 -20.04 15.25 3.39
N THR A 285 -19.31 16.38 3.42
CA THR A 285 -18.49 16.82 2.27
C THR A 285 -17.23 15.99 2.09
N GLN A 286 -16.78 15.82 0.84
CA GLN A 286 -15.49 15.18 0.53
C GLN A 286 -14.35 15.83 1.33
N ALA A 287 -14.32 17.16 1.38
CA ALA A 287 -13.30 17.89 2.14
C ALA A 287 -13.33 17.57 3.65
N ALA A 288 -14.53 17.45 4.24
CA ALA A 288 -14.65 17.06 5.65
C ALA A 288 -14.18 15.61 5.87
N PHE A 289 -14.54 14.69 4.99
CA PHE A 289 -14.15 13.28 5.07
C PHE A 289 -12.62 13.11 4.95
N VAL A 290 -12.00 13.77 3.96
CA VAL A 290 -10.55 13.81 3.76
C VAL A 290 -9.84 14.34 5.00
N ARG A 291 -10.33 15.46 5.57
CA ARG A 291 -9.77 16.01 6.82
C ARG A 291 -9.90 15.04 8.00
N SER A 292 -10.99 14.28 8.08
CA SER A 292 -11.17 13.26 9.11
C SER A 292 -10.15 12.14 8.97
N LEU A 293 -9.89 11.64 7.75
CA LEU A 293 -8.85 10.63 7.49
C LEU A 293 -7.43 11.15 7.80
N LEU A 294 -7.11 12.38 7.39
CA LEU A 294 -5.81 13.03 7.68
C LEU A 294 -5.52 13.20 9.18
N THR A 295 -6.58 13.27 10.00
CA THR A 295 -6.50 13.45 11.45
C THR A 295 -6.73 12.17 12.25
N SER A 296 -6.91 11.03 11.56
CA SER A 296 -7.09 9.70 12.14
C SER A 296 -6.13 8.71 11.46
N TYR A 297 -6.61 7.92 10.50
CA TYR A 297 -5.90 6.82 9.87
C TYR A 297 -4.62 7.22 9.11
N VAL A 298 -4.59 8.41 8.47
CA VAL A 298 -3.44 8.87 7.66
C VAL A 298 -2.51 9.78 8.48
N LYS A 299 -2.84 10.02 9.76
CA LYS A 299 -2.06 10.89 10.65
C LYS A 299 -0.66 10.30 10.90
N ARG A 300 0.33 11.17 11.04
CA ARG A 300 1.65 10.86 11.62
C ARG A 300 1.88 11.67 12.89
N GLY A 301 2.54 11.07 13.86
CA GLY A 301 3.02 11.72 15.07
C GLY A 301 2.09 11.67 16.28
N ALA A 302 2.64 12.13 17.39
CA ALA A 302 2.10 12.03 18.75
C ALA A 302 0.74 12.74 18.97
N PRO A 303 0.01 12.42 20.05
CA PRO A 303 0.28 11.34 21.00
C PRO A 303 0.00 9.93 20.45
N ILE A 304 -0.78 9.83 19.36
CA ILE A 304 -1.13 8.56 18.68
C ILE A 304 -1.10 8.79 17.17
N GLY A 305 -0.45 7.87 16.45
CA GLY A 305 -0.34 7.85 15.00
C GLY A 305 -1.57 7.26 14.30
N GLY A 306 -1.58 7.33 12.98
CA GLY A 306 -2.59 6.69 12.14
C GLY A 306 -2.14 5.31 11.65
N LEU A 307 -3.02 4.33 11.57
CA LEU A 307 -2.71 2.99 11.07
C LEU A 307 -2.08 2.99 9.66
N PHE A 308 -2.49 3.93 8.81
CA PHE A 308 -2.02 4.05 7.43
C PHE A 308 -0.89 5.09 7.30
N GLY A 309 -0.76 5.96 8.31
CA GLY A 309 0.19 7.07 8.33
C GLY A 309 1.50 6.72 9.02
N ASP A 310 1.45 6.08 10.19
CA ASP A 310 2.57 5.99 11.13
C ASP A 310 3.21 4.60 11.24
N GLU A 311 4.34 4.53 11.95
CA GLU A 311 4.99 3.29 12.40
C GLU A 311 4.23 2.73 13.62
N LEU A 312 3.90 1.44 13.61
CA LEU A 312 3.31 0.82 14.79
C LEU A 312 4.40 0.60 15.85
N HIS A 313 4.09 0.92 17.10
CA HIS A 313 4.98 0.65 18.24
C HIS A 313 4.87 -0.81 18.71
N THR A 314 5.02 -1.75 17.79
CA THR A 314 5.09 -3.18 18.09
C THR A 314 6.50 -3.58 18.49
N ASN A 315 6.67 -4.73 19.17
CA ASN A 315 8.00 -5.26 19.54
C ASN A 315 8.95 -5.49 18.36
N LYS A 316 8.43 -5.47 17.12
CA LYS A 316 9.21 -5.62 15.88
C LYS A 316 9.41 -4.32 15.09
N GLY A 317 8.74 -3.22 15.48
CA GLY A 317 8.80 -1.96 14.72
C GLY A 317 8.18 -2.08 13.32
N ASP A 318 7.20 -2.98 13.15
CA ASP A 318 6.67 -3.33 11.84
C ASP A 318 5.72 -2.24 11.31
N LEU A 319 5.94 -1.84 10.07
CA LEU A 319 5.01 -1.00 9.30
C LEU A 319 3.86 -1.87 8.79
N LEU A 320 2.62 -1.43 8.95
CA LEU A 320 1.51 -2.02 8.19
C LEU A 320 1.72 -1.73 6.71
N GLN A 321 2.07 -2.76 5.94
CA GLN A 321 2.26 -2.70 4.49
C GLN A 321 0.93 -2.85 3.74
N TRP A 322 -0.12 -2.24 4.25
CA TRP A 322 -1.43 -2.28 3.60
C TRP A 322 -1.44 -1.35 2.41
N ASN A 323 -1.67 -1.92 1.22
CA ASN A 323 -1.91 -1.15 0.01
C ASN A 323 -3.27 -0.44 0.08
N ARG A 324 -3.58 0.38 -0.93
CA ARG A 324 -4.82 1.15 -0.98
C ARG A 324 -6.09 0.30 -0.90
N ILE A 325 -6.09 -0.87 -1.52
CA ILE A 325 -7.22 -1.81 -1.52
C ILE A 325 -7.50 -2.28 -0.09
N LYS A 326 -6.48 -2.76 0.64
CA LYS A 326 -6.60 -3.16 2.05
C LYS A 326 -7.06 -2.02 2.95
N GLN A 327 -6.51 -0.82 2.76
CA GLN A 327 -6.90 0.37 3.53
C GLN A 327 -8.37 0.73 3.30
N GLY A 328 -8.83 0.72 2.05
CA GLY A 328 -10.22 0.96 1.68
C GLY A 328 -11.15 -0.10 2.26
N ALA A 329 -10.81 -1.38 2.10
CA ALA A 329 -11.56 -2.50 2.66
C ALA A 329 -11.65 -2.44 4.20
N PHE A 330 -10.59 -2.06 4.88
CA PHE A 330 -10.60 -1.86 6.33
C PHE A 330 -11.62 -0.79 6.75
N LEU A 331 -11.61 0.37 6.08
CA LEU A 331 -12.57 1.43 6.36
C LEU A 331 -14.01 0.99 6.04
N ILE A 332 -14.23 0.23 4.97
CA ILE A 332 -15.54 -0.34 4.63
C ILE A 332 -16.01 -1.26 5.78
N VAL A 333 -15.16 -2.18 6.25
CA VAL A 333 -15.50 -3.11 7.34
C VAL A 333 -15.80 -2.38 8.65
N VAL A 334 -15.04 -1.33 8.99
CA VAL A 334 -15.32 -0.49 10.17
C VAL A 334 -16.72 0.10 10.10
N TRP A 335 -17.08 0.69 8.96
CA TRP A 335 -18.40 1.29 8.79
C TRP A 335 -19.52 0.25 8.69
N GLN A 336 -19.25 -0.91 8.08
CA GLN A 336 -20.21 -2.02 8.01
C GLN A 336 -20.53 -2.55 9.40
N ALA A 337 -19.52 -2.75 10.26
CA ALA A 337 -19.74 -3.18 11.64
C ALA A 337 -20.69 -2.22 12.39
N ILE A 338 -20.49 -0.91 12.25
CA ILE A 338 -21.34 0.11 12.87
C ILE A 338 -22.77 0.07 12.30
N GLN A 339 -22.90 0.03 10.97
CA GLN A 339 -24.20 -0.01 10.30
C GLN A 339 -25.00 -1.26 10.69
N THR A 340 -24.37 -2.44 10.66
CA THR A 340 -24.98 -3.72 11.03
C THR A 340 -25.46 -3.71 12.48
N VAL A 341 -24.64 -3.20 13.40
CA VAL A 341 -25.00 -3.07 14.81
C VAL A 341 -26.21 -2.14 14.99
N ILE A 342 -26.22 -0.96 14.36
CA ILE A 342 -27.33 -0.01 14.47
C ILE A 342 -28.62 -0.60 13.92
N LEU A 343 -28.56 -1.28 12.77
CA LEU A 343 -29.70 -1.99 12.18
C LEU A 343 -30.26 -3.08 13.11
N GLY A 344 -29.39 -3.74 13.87
CA GLY A 344 -29.77 -4.81 14.80
C GLY A 344 -30.14 -4.36 16.23
N MET A 345 -29.94 -3.08 16.57
CA MET A 345 -30.21 -2.53 17.90
C MET A 345 -31.43 -1.60 17.90
N ASP A 346 -32.00 -1.38 19.08
CA ASP A 346 -33.20 -0.54 19.25
C ASP A 346 -33.12 0.34 20.50
N GLU A 347 -31.95 0.98 20.69
CA GLU A 347 -31.72 1.93 21.78
C GLU A 347 -32.73 3.09 21.75
N PRO A 348 -33.03 3.73 22.90
CA PRO A 348 -34.00 4.82 22.97
C PRO A 348 -33.77 5.93 21.94
N TRP A 349 -32.50 6.28 21.68
CA TRP A 349 -32.15 7.29 20.69
C TRP A 349 -32.41 6.83 19.25
N MET A 350 -32.20 5.54 18.93
CA MET A 350 -32.45 4.95 17.62
C MET A 350 -33.95 4.92 17.33
N ARG A 351 -34.75 4.44 18.30
CA ARG A 351 -36.22 4.45 18.22
C ARG A 351 -36.76 5.84 17.95
N HIS A 352 -36.21 6.83 18.65
CA HIS A 352 -36.61 8.22 18.48
C HIS A 352 -36.31 8.74 17.07
N LEU A 353 -35.09 8.54 16.55
CA LEU A 353 -34.75 8.96 15.18
C LEU A 353 -35.61 8.25 14.12
N ARG A 354 -35.87 6.95 14.31
CA ARG A 354 -36.73 6.16 13.44
C ARG A 354 -38.19 6.60 13.49
N SER A 355 -38.68 7.15 14.60
CA SER A 355 -40.05 7.64 14.73
C SER A 355 -40.25 9.06 14.21
N VAL A 356 -39.27 9.95 14.46
CA VAL A 356 -39.35 11.38 14.09
C VAL A 356 -39.36 11.57 12.58
N ILE A 357 -38.50 10.86 11.84
CA ILE A 357 -38.40 11.03 10.39
C ILE A 357 -39.51 10.28 9.63
N ARG A 358 -40.32 9.46 10.31
CA ARG A 358 -41.59 8.95 9.73
C ARG A 358 -42.68 10.02 9.67
N GLN A 359 -42.58 11.08 10.48
CA GLN A 359 -43.58 12.17 10.53
C GLN A 359 -43.26 13.31 9.55
N GLU A 360 -41.99 13.51 9.20
CA GLU A 360 -41.56 14.41 8.13
C GLU A 360 -41.42 13.61 6.83
N SER A 361 -42.14 14.01 5.77
CA SER A 361 -42.33 13.24 4.54
C SER A 361 -41.07 12.53 4.00
N LEU A 362 -41.25 11.29 3.53
CA LEU A 362 -40.26 10.41 2.86
C LEU A 362 -39.43 10.98 1.67
N PRO A 363 -39.69 12.14 0.99
CA PRO A 363 -38.92 12.54 -0.20
C PRO A 363 -37.44 12.91 0.04
N LEU A 364 -36.94 12.88 1.27
CA LEU A 364 -35.57 13.30 1.61
C LEU A 364 -34.57 12.13 1.72
N LEU A 365 -35.03 10.88 1.60
CA LEU A 365 -34.13 9.74 1.70
C LEU A 365 -33.52 9.42 0.33
N ASN A 366 -32.18 9.47 0.23
CA ASN A 366 -31.48 8.93 -0.93
C ASN A 366 -31.73 7.42 -1.02
N ALA A 367 -31.81 6.86 -2.23
CA ALA A 367 -32.05 5.41 -2.46
C ALA A 367 -31.05 4.47 -1.73
N ASN A 368 -29.91 5.01 -1.28
CA ASN A 368 -28.86 4.29 -0.56
C ASN A 368 -28.90 4.49 0.97
N GLN A 369 -29.87 5.22 1.52
CA GLN A 369 -30.04 5.37 2.97
C GLN A 369 -30.76 4.15 3.54
N THR A 370 -30.12 3.49 4.49
CA THR A 370 -30.49 2.14 4.99
C THR A 370 -31.22 2.19 6.33
N ASP A 371 -30.88 3.16 7.20
CA ASP A 371 -31.50 3.35 8.51
C ASP A 371 -31.41 4.81 8.96
N LEU A 372 -32.50 5.37 9.48
CA LEU A 372 -32.59 6.76 9.93
C LEU A 372 -31.68 7.09 11.12
N ALA A 373 -31.39 6.12 11.98
CA ALA A 373 -30.45 6.26 13.08
C ALA A 373 -28.99 6.31 12.59
N PHE A 374 -28.69 5.73 11.43
CA PHE A 374 -27.34 5.75 10.84
C PHE A 374 -27.13 6.89 9.83
N SER A 375 -28.13 7.15 8.99
CA SER A 375 -28.01 8.05 7.83
C SER A 375 -29.05 9.16 7.78
N GLY A 376 -29.88 9.31 8.82
CA GLY A 376 -30.89 10.35 8.86
C GLY A 376 -30.30 11.75 9.13
N PRO A 377 -31.01 12.82 8.75
CA PRO A 377 -30.56 14.22 8.91
C PRO A 377 -30.33 14.65 10.36
N TYR A 378 -30.91 13.92 11.32
CA TYR A 378 -30.75 14.17 12.75
C TYR A 378 -29.77 13.20 13.42
N SER A 379 -29.10 12.34 12.66
CA SER A 379 -28.03 11.47 13.18
C SER A 379 -26.67 12.15 13.06
N LEU A 380 -25.96 12.26 14.18
CA LEU A 380 -24.57 12.72 14.22
C LEU A 380 -23.63 11.79 13.45
N LEU A 381 -23.97 10.51 13.25
CA LEU A 381 -23.18 9.59 12.42
C LEU A 381 -23.14 10.01 10.94
N ALA A 382 -24.14 10.78 10.52
CA ALA A 382 -24.24 11.36 9.20
C ALA A 382 -23.59 12.76 9.11
N THR A 383 -22.90 13.25 10.16
CA THR A 383 -22.22 14.56 10.15
C THR A 383 -20.71 14.44 10.15
N ASP A 384 -20.02 15.56 9.87
CA ASP A 384 -18.56 15.64 9.94
C ASP A 384 -18.03 15.33 11.34
N GLN A 385 -18.77 15.69 12.40
CA GLN A 385 -18.37 15.35 13.77
C GLN A 385 -18.41 13.85 14.02
N GLY A 386 -19.50 13.17 13.66
CA GLY A 386 -19.60 11.73 13.88
C GLY A 386 -18.63 10.91 13.04
N VAL A 387 -18.45 11.28 11.77
CA VAL A 387 -17.40 10.68 10.92
C VAL A 387 -16.04 10.80 11.58
N ARG A 388 -15.69 12.00 12.08
CA ARG A 388 -14.40 12.21 12.74
C ARG A 388 -14.28 11.42 14.05
N GLY A 389 -15.32 11.40 14.88
CA GLY A 389 -15.34 10.65 16.13
C GLY A 389 -15.14 9.15 15.93
N VAL A 390 -15.92 8.55 15.03
CA VAL A 390 -15.82 7.14 14.65
C VAL A 390 -14.42 6.81 14.12
N LEU A 391 -13.93 7.57 13.13
CA LEU A 391 -12.64 7.28 12.52
C LEU A 391 -11.48 7.45 13.49
N GLN A 392 -11.51 8.46 14.37
CA GLN A 392 -10.47 8.64 15.39
C GLN A 392 -10.44 7.50 16.39
N VAL A 393 -11.58 7.16 16.96
CA VAL A 393 -11.65 6.14 18.02
C VAL A 393 -11.31 4.75 17.50
N THR A 394 -11.82 4.39 16.33
CA THR A 394 -11.51 3.09 15.70
C THR A 394 -10.03 3.01 15.32
N ASN A 395 -9.45 4.08 14.74
CA ASN A 395 -8.01 4.16 14.51
C ASN A 395 -7.22 3.99 15.80
N ASP A 396 -7.55 4.77 16.84
CA ASP A 396 -6.82 4.78 18.10
C ASP A 396 -6.80 3.41 18.77
N MET A 397 -7.98 2.77 18.87
CA MET A 397 -8.13 1.46 19.48
C MET A 397 -7.36 0.39 18.71
N CYS A 398 -7.44 0.40 17.37
CA CYS A 398 -6.70 -0.54 16.54
C CYS A 398 -5.19 -0.25 16.50
N PHE A 399 -4.77 1.02 16.60
CA PHE A 399 -3.36 1.40 16.64
C PHE A 399 -2.70 0.94 17.94
N ILE A 400 -3.35 1.17 19.08
CA ILE A 400 -2.85 0.72 20.39
C ILE A 400 -2.94 -0.80 20.54
N GLY A 401 -3.98 -1.41 19.97
CA GLY A 401 -4.22 -2.85 19.98
C GLY A 401 -3.50 -3.64 18.88
N ALA A 402 -2.70 -3.00 18.02
CA ALA A 402 -2.24 -3.59 16.77
C ALA A 402 -1.56 -4.97 16.90
N ASP A 403 -0.75 -5.16 17.96
CA ASP A 403 -0.10 -6.44 18.28
C ASP A 403 -1.10 -7.55 18.61
N ILE A 404 -2.10 -7.23 19.45
CA ILE A 404 -3.13 -8.18 19.88
C ILE A 404 -4.01 -8.57 18.69
N LEU A 405 -4.30 -7.59 17.83
CA LEU A 405 -5.17 -7.74 16.66
C LEU A 405 -4.45 -8.36 15.46
N LYS A 406 -3.13 -8.60 15.56
CA LYS A 406 -2.32 -9.23 14.51
C LYS A 406 -2.48 -8.55 13.15
N LEU A 407 -2.57 -7.21 13.14
CA LEU A 407 -2.86 -6.45 11.92
C LEU A 407 -1.81 -6.66 10.81
N SER A 408 -0.57 -6.96 11.19
CA SER A 408 0.52 -7.29 10.27
C SER A 408 0.40 -8.68 9.62
N GLU A 409 -0.40 -9.59 10.21
CA GLU A 409 -0.61 -10.95 9.70
C GLU A 409 -1.71 -11.00 8.60
N TRP A 410 -2.49 -9.94 8.40
CA TRP A 410 -3.54 -9.90 7.37
C TRP A 410 -2.94 -9.84 5.95
N VAL A 411 -2.98 -11.00 5.29
CA VAL A 411 -2.43 -11.24 3.96
C VAL A 411 -3.58 -11.56 2.99
N LEU A 412 -3.47 -11.07 1.76
CA LEU A 412 -4.39 -11.36 0.66
C LEU A 412 -3.61 -12.12 -0.41
N ASP A 413 -4.24 -13.13 -1.02
CA ASP A 413 -3.71 -13.79 -2.21
C ASP A 413 -3.88 -12.82 -3.39
N GLU A 414 -2.78 -12.20 -3.83
CA GLU A 414 -2.81 -11.03 -4.71
C GLU A 414 -3.07 -11.36 -6.18
N LEU A 415 -3.71 -12.50 -6.46
CA LEU A 415 -4.03 -12.95 -7.82
C LEU A 415 -5.11 -12.12 -8.51
N LYS A 416 -5.73 -11.14 -7.83
CA LYS A 416 -6.73 -10.24 -8.43
C LYS A 416 -6.29 -8.78 -8.47
N SER A 417 -5.20 -8.54 -9.21
CA SER A 417 -4.75 -7.25 -9.79
C SER A 417 -4.45 -6.07 -8.84
N ASP A 418 -3.33 -5.39 -9.06
CA ASP A 418 -3.05 -4.05 -8.50
C ASP A 418 -3.89 -2.92 -9.15
N VAL A 419 -4.86 -3.29 -10.00
CA VAL A 419 -5.88 -2.37 -10.50
C VAL A 419 -6.91 -2.20 -9.38
N ILE A 420 -7.17 -0.96 -8.96
CA ILE A 420 -8.35 -0.70 -8.11
C ILE A 420 -9.57 -1.13 -8.91
N ASN A 421 -10.15 -2.25 -8.56
CA ASN A 421 -11.47 -2.66 -9.02
C ASN A 421 -12.27 -3.11 -7.80
N ASP A 422 -13.60 -3.07 -7.96
CA ASP A 422 -14.52 -3.40 -6.89
C ASP A 422 -14.34 -4.86 -6.44
N ASP A 423 -13.94 -5.77 -7.32
CA ASP A 423 -13.72 -7.18 -7.00
C ASP A 423 -12.59 -7.38 -5.98
N ALA A 424 -11.45 -6.71 -6.17
CA ALA A 424 -10.30 -6.81 -5.28
C ALA A 424 -10.59 -6.19 -3.90
N ILE A 425 -11.36 -5.10 -3.87
CA ILE A 425 -11.81 -4.48 -2.61
C ILE A 425 -12.79 -5.42 -1.90
N SER A 426 -13.75 -5.99 -2.62
CA SER A 426 -14.74 -6.94 -2.08
C SER A 426 -14.07 -8.21 -1.50
N GLU A 427 -13.06 -8.75 -2.18
CA GLU A 427 -12.25 -9.85 -1.68
C GLU A 427 -11.45 -9.46 -0.42
N SER A 428 -10.92 -8.23 -0.39
CA SER A 428 -10.26 -7.69 0.80
C SER A 428 -11.23 -7.55 1.97
N VAL A 429 -12.44 -7.06 1.73
CA VAL A 429 -13.50 -6.98 2.76
C VAL A 429 -13.80 -8.38 3.30
N LYS A 430 -13.96 -9.37 2.43
CA LYS A 430 -14.22 -10.77 2.82
C LYS A 430 -13.11 -11.34 3.69
N THR A 431 -11.85 -11.28 3.24
CA THR A 431 -10.73 -11.86 4.00
C THR A 431 -10.46 -11.13 5.31
N LEU A 432 -10.73 -9.82 5.38
CA LEU A 432 -10.62 -9.06 6.63
C LEU A 432 -11.60 -9.56 7.69
N ARG A 433 -12.81 -9.98 7.29
CA ARG A 433 -13.80 -10.54 8.22
C ARG A 433 -13.35 -11.86 8.85
N GLU A 434 -12.40 -12.55 8.23
CA GLU A 434 -11.82 -13.79 8.77
C GLU A 434 -10.67 -13.51 9.76
N GLN A 435 -10.22 -12.26 9.88
CA GLN A 435 -9.10 -11.87 10.75
C GLN A 435 -9.53 -11.60 12.19
N PRO A 436 -8.61 -11.74 13.18
CA PRO A 436 -8.88 -11.44 14.59
C PRO A 436 -9.39 -10.01 14.86
N VAL A 437 -9.03 -9.05 13.99
CA VAL A 437 -9.51 -7.67 14.11
C VAL A 437 -11.01 -7.52 13.88
N TYR A 438 -11.65 -8.40 13.10
CA TYR A 438 -13.06 -8.21 12.77
C TYR A 438 -14.00 -8.36 13.98
N PRO A 439 -13.94 -9.44 14.79
CA PRO A 439 -14.71 -9.53 16.03
C PRO A 439 -14.44 -8.36 16.99
N PHE A 440 -13.21 -7.84 17.00
CA PHE A 440 -12.86 -6.66 17.80
C PHE A 440 -13.57 -5.39 17.30
N LEU A 441 -13.62 -5.17 15.98
CA LEU A 441 -14.38 -4.07 15.37
C LEU A 441 -15.88 -4.19 15.66
N GLU A 442 -16.46 -5.40 15.65
CA GLU A 442 -17.87 -5.61 16.01
C GLU A 442 -18.16 -5.25 17.47
N LYS A 443 -17.27 -5.62 18.40
CA LYS A 443 -17.38 -5.25 19.82
C LYS A 443 -17.31 -3.73 20.00
N ILE A 444 -16.36 -3.07 19.36
CA ILE A 444 -16.25 -1.60 19.38
C ILE A 444 -17.51 -0.96 18.80
N ALA A 445 -17.97 -1.43 17.64
CA ALA A 445 -19.17 -0.91 17.00
C ALA A 445 -20.40 -0.99 17.91
N ARG A 446 -20.57 -2.09 18.65
CA ARG A 446 -21.63 -2.26 19.66
C ARG A 446 -21.57 -1.20 20.75
N ILE A 447 -20.40 -0.99 21.35
CA ILE A 447 -20.22 -0.01 22.43
C ILE A 447 -20.42 1.42 21.90
N ILE A 448 -19.91 1.71 20.70
CA ILE A 448 -20.10 2.99 20.01
C ILE A 448 -21.60 3.23 19.70
N ALA A 449 -22.37 2.20 19.36
CA ALA A 449 -23.80 2.33 19.07
C ALA A 449 -24.67 2.63 20.30
N GLU A 450 -24.19 2.34 21.51
CA GLU A 450 -24.84 2.74 22.76
C GLU A 450 -24.74 4.25 23.05
N PHE A 451 -23.82 4.95 22.37
CA PHE A 451 -23.73 6.40 22.47
C PHE A 451 -24.96 7.07 21.82
N ASP A 452 -25.47 8.14 22.42
CA ASP A 452 -26.61 8.88 21.88
C ASP A 452 -26.17 9.76 20.70
N TRP A 453 -26.39 9.25 19.48
CA TRP A 453 -26.04 9.91 18.23
C TRP A 453 -27.08 10.93 17.74
N ARG A 454 -28.07 11.33 18.55
CA ARG A 454 -29.02 12.37 18.16
C ARG A 454 -28.35 13.74 18.10
N ALA A 455 -28.54 14.46 17.00
CA ALA A 455 -28.11 15.84 16.91
C ALA A 455 -28.94 16.73 17.85
N SER A 456 -28.38 17.85 18.30
CA SER A 456 -29.10 18.82 19.15
C SER A 456 -30.31 19.47 18.45
N SER A 457 -30.45 19.28 17.14
CA SER A 457 -31.58 19.74 16.32
C SER A 457 -32.67 18.68 16.15
N THR A 458 -32.51 17.49 16.75
CA THR A 458 -33.52 16.44 16.68
C THR A 458 -34.83 16.94 17.30
N PRO A 459 -35.96 16.87 16.57
CA PRO A 459 -37.28 17.22 17.10
C PRO A 459 -37.60 16.47 18.40
N GLN A 460 -38.44 17.07 19.25
CA GLN A 460 -39.01 16.42 20.45
C GLN A 460 -37.97 15.90 21.47
N LEU A 461 -36.75 16.46 21.48
CA LEU A 461 -35.81 16.28 22.58
C LEU A 461 -36.20 17.11 23.80
N ASP A 462 -36.04 16.55 25.00
CA ASP A 462 -36.09 17.31 26.24
C ASP A 462 -34.91 18.32 26.31
N GLU A 463 -35.10 19.41 27.06
CA GLU A 463 -34.13 20.50 27.12
C GLU A 463 -32.76 20.10 27.69
N GLU A 464 -32.72 19.12 28.61
CA GLU A 464 -31.48 18.64 29.20
C GLU A 464 -30.66 17.87 28.16
N THR A 465 -31.27 16.90 27.49
CA THR A 465 -30.65 16.16 26.40
C THR A 465 -30.22 17.09 25.26
N ARG A 466 -31.09 18.03 24.86
CA ARG A 466 -30.80 18.98 23.78
C ARG A 466 -29.54 19.81 24.10
N ARG A 467 -29.42 20.31 25.34
CA ARG A 467 -28.23 21.07 25.80
C ARG A 467 -26.98 20.20 25.84
N GLY A 468 -27.09 18.96 26.32
CA GLY A 468 -25.98 17.99 26.30
C GLY A 468 -25.45 17.75 24.89
N GLN A 469 -26.35 17.62 23.91
CA GLN A 469 -25.99 17.42 22.51
C GLN A 469 -25.39 18.66 21.83
N MET A 470 -25.58 19.87 22.37
CA MET A 470 -24.98 21.09 21.82
C MET A 470 -23.46 21.14 21.97
N VAL A 471 -22.88 20.40 22.92
CA VAL A 471 -21.42 20.35 23.15
C VAL A 471 -20.68 19.78 21.93
N TYR A 472 -21.35 18.96 21.13
CA TYR A 472 -20.79 18.38 19.91
C TYR A 472 -20.83 19.34 18.71
N LYS A 473 -21.42 20.53 18.82
CA LYS A 473 -21.41 21.51 17.74
C LYS A 473 -20.07 22.27 17.67
N GLY A 474 -19.68 22.61 16.44
CA GLY A 474 -18.49 23.40 16.17
C GLY A 474 -17.18 22.60 16.31
N SER A 475 -16.06 23.33 16.30
CA SER A 475 -14.72 22.73 16.27
C SER A 475 -14.32 22.04 17.58
N SER A 476 -14.85 22.48 18.72
CA SER A 476 -14.63 21.80 20.02
C SER A 476 -15.33 20.45 20.10
N GLY A 477 -16.42 20.27 19.35
CA GLY A 477 -17.23 19.06 19.36
C GLY A 477 -16.47 17.79 18.95
N TYR A 478 -15.48 17.91 18.06
CA TYR A 478 -14.64 16.79 17.67
C TYR A 478 -13.86 16.19 18.86
N LYS A 479 -13.28 17.05 19.69
CA LYS A 479 -12.49 16.64 20.86
C LYS A 479 -13.38 16.02 21.91
N GLU A 480 -14.54 16.63 22.17
CA GLU A 480 -15.49 16.12 23.15
C GLU A 480 -16.07 14.77 22.72
N MET A 481 -16.46 14.62 21.45
CA MET A 481 -16.99 13.36 20.94
C MET A 481 -15.97 12.22 21.08
N ARG A 482 -14.71 12.44 20.69
CA ARG A 482 -13.65 11.44 20.89
C ARG A 482 -13.48 11.09 22.37
N LEU A 483 -13.49 12.07 23.27
CA LEU A 483 -13.37 11.86 24.71
C LEU A 483 -14.52 11.00 25.26
N GLN A 484 -15.77 11.31 24.90
CA GLN A 484 -16.95 10.61 25.38
C GLN A 484 -17.02 9.17 24.86
N LEU A 485 -16.66 8.95 23.60
CA LEU A 485 -16.56 7.61 23.03
C LEU A 485 -15.45 6.78 23.72
N ILE A 486 -14.29 7.37 24.00
CA ILE A 486 -13.21 6.68 24.75
C ILE A 486 -13.65 6.35 26.17
N ARG A 487 -14.38 7.25 26.86
CA ARG A 487 -14.92 6.97 28.19
C ARG A 487 -15.85 5.75 28.16
N ARG A 488 -16.78 5.69 27.21
CA ARG A 488 -17.65 4.52 27.04
C ARG A 488 -16.87 3.23 26.75
N LEU A 489 -15.81 3.31 25.96
CA LEU A 489 -14.95 2.15 25.72
C LEU A 489 -14.18 1.72 26.98
N CYS A 490 -13.78 2.65 27.86
CA CYS A 490 -13.17 2.31 29.16
C CYS A 490 -14.18 1.60 30.07
N ASP A 491 -15.44 2.06 30.07
CA ASP A 491 -16.52 1.52 30.90
C ASP A 491 -17.16 0.23 30.32
N ALA A 492 -16.64 -0.26 29.19
CA ALA A 492 -17.15 -1.45 28.53
C ALA A 492 -16.97 -2.70 29.40
N LYS A 493 -17.98 -3.58 29.39
CA LYS A 493 -17.92 -4.88 30.10
C LYS A 493 -16.89 -5.84 29.50
N ASP A 494 -16.54 -5.67 28.22
CA ASP A 494 -15.53 -6.47 27.56
C ASP A 494 -14.13 -6.04 28.04
N GLN A 495 -13.45 -6.96 28.73
CA GLN A 495 -12.15 -6.69 29.36
C GLN A 495 -11.05 -6.34 28.35
N GLU A 496 -11.10 -6.89 27.14
CA GLU A 496 -10.13 -6.62 26.09
C GLU A 496 -10.30 -5.18 25.58
N ILE A 497 -11.54 -4.76 25.30
CA ILE A 497 -11.85 -3.40 24.88
C ILE A 497 -11.48 -2.40 25.98
N SER A 498 -11.94 -2.62 27.20
CA SER A 498 -11.71 -1.72 28.34
C SER A 498 -10.21 -1.53 28.58
N ARG A 499 -9.41 -2.61 28.58
CA ARG A 499 -7.96 -2.54 28.78
C ARG A 499 -7.23 -1.73 27.70
N ILE A 500 -7.60 -1.90 26.43
CA ILE A 500 -7.02 -1.12 25.33
C ILE A 500 -7.43 0.35 25.45
N ALA A 501 -8.69 0.63 25.79
CA ALA A 501 -9.22 1.97 25.99
C ALA A 501 -8.55 2.71 27.17
N GLU A 502 -8.26 2.01 28.27
CA GLU A 502 -7.52 2.58 29.40
C GLU A 502 -6.08 2.95 29.03
N ARG A 503 -5.39 2.09 28.27
CA ARG A 503 -4.06 2.39 27.74
C ARG A 503 -4.12 3.62 26.81
N LEU A 504 -5.12 3.67 25.94
CA LEU A 504 -5.41 4.80 25.07
C LEU A 504 -5.62 6.10 25.88
N ARG A 505 -6.47 6.07 26.91
CA ARG A 505 -6.73 7.21 27.81
C ARG A 505 -5.43 7.71 28.46
N GLY A 506 -4.58 6.80 28.92
CA GLY A 506 -3.27 7.12 29.49
C GLY A 506 -2.32 7.83 28.50
N VAL A 507 -2.28 7.37 27.24
CA VAL A 507 -1.46 7.99 26.19
C VAL A 507 -1.96 9.39 25.81
N LEU A 508 -3.29 9.57 25.75
CA LEU A 508 -3.91 10.85 25.41
C LEU A 508 -3.93 11.86 26.56
N LYS A 509 -3.62 11.44 27.79
CA LYS A 509 -3.70 12.25 29.02
C LYS A 509 -5.09 12.84 29.22
N TYR A 510 -6.11 12.03 28.97
CA TYR A 510 -7.52 12.37 29.19
C TYR A 510 -8.00 12.07 30.60
#